data_AF-A0AAV9BJ73-F1
#
_entry.id   AF-A0AAV9BJ73-F1
#
_cell.length_a   1.000
_cell.length_b   1.000
_cell.length_c   1.000
_cell.angle_alpha   90.00
_cell.angle_beta   90.00
_cell.angle_gamma   90.00
#
_symmetry.space_group_name_H-M   'P 1'
#
loop_
_entity.id
_entity.type
_entity.pdbx_description
1 polymer ?
#
loop_
_entity_poly.entity_id
_entity_poly.type
_entity_poly.pdbx_seq_one_letter_code
_entity_poly.pdbx_strand_id
1 'polypeptide(L)'
;MAREVLRGANSIPGVEATLWRVAETLPDGVLEKMKAPSKDEDVPVIRPEQLAEADGFLFGFPSRFGMMGAQFLAFFEATHGLWESQRLAGKPAGVFWSTGFHGGGQENSA
;
A
#
# COMPACT_ATOMS: atom_id res chain seq x y z
N MET A 1 -8.50 4.44 -7.09
CA MET A 1 -7.17 5.07 -7.29
C MET A 1 -6.12 4.03 -7.68
N ALA A 2 -5.79 3.04 -6.84
CA ALA A 2 -4.76 2.04 -7.16
C ALA A 2 -4.97 1.30 -8.50
N ARG A 3 -6.22 0.97 -8.85
CA ARG A 3 -6.56 0.37 -10.17
C ARG A 3 -6.25 1.28 -11.36
N GLU A 4 -6.36 2.60 -11.21
CA GLU A 4 -5.99 3.54 -12.28
C GLU A 4 -4.47 3.73 -12.36
N VAL A 5 -3.77 3.69 -11.23
CA VAL A 5 -2.30 3.64 -11.19
C VAL A 5 -1.79 2.37 -11.87
N LEU A 6 -2.40 1.21 -11.57
CA LEU A 6 -2.12 -0.07 -12.23
C LEU A 6 -2.32 0.03 -13.76
N ARG A 7 -3.46 0.58 -14.19
CA ARG A 7 -3.76 0.79 -15.62
C ARG A 7 -2.72 1.69 -16.29
N GLY A 8 -2.31 2.77 -15.62
CA GLY A 8 -1.29 3.69 -16.10
C GLY A 8 0.08 3.01 -16.24
N ALA A 9 0.52 2.29 -15.22
CA ALA A 9 1.79 1.55 -15.25
C ALA A 9 1.82 0.51 -16.37
N ASN A 10 0.77 -0.31 -16.49
CA ASN A 10 0.64 -1.33 -17.53
C ASN A 10 0.44 -0.77 -18.95
N SER A 11 0.22 0.54 -19.11
CA SER A 11 0.17 1.17 -20.43
C SER A 11 1.56 1.41 -21.04
N ILE A 12 2.62 1.31 -20.25
CA ILE A 12 4.00 1.56 -20.68
C ILE A 12 4.60 0.25 -21.23
N PRO A 13 5.14 0.25 -22.47
CA PRO A 13 5.80 -0.94 -23.02
C PRO A 13 6.95 -1.43 -22.13
N GLY A 14 6.95 -2.73 -21.83
CA GLY A 14 7.98 -3.37 -21.00
C GLY A 14 7.79 -3.22 -19.48
N VAL A 15 6.71 -2.57 -19.03
CA VAL A 15 6.34 -2.51 -17.61
C VAL A 15 5.26 -3.55 -17.31
N GLU A 16 5.52 -4.38 -16.29
CA GLU A 16 4.53 -5.28 -15.71
C GLU A 16 4.21 -4.80 -14.29
N ALA A 17 2.96 -4.41 -14.06
CA ALA A 17 2.48 -4.00 -12.75
C ALA A 17 1.42 -4.99 -12.25
N THR A 18 1.55 -5.38 -10.98
CA THR A 18 0.59 -6.19 -10.24
C THR A 18 0.01 -5.38 -9.09
N LEU A 19 -1.22 -5.69 -8.67
CA LEU A 19 -1.91 -4.98 -7.60
C LEU A 19 -2.08 -5.90 -6.38
N TRP A 20 -1.71 -5.39 -5.22
CA TRP A 20 -1.79 -6.10 -3.94
C TRP A 20 -2.43 -5.23 -2.86
N ARG A 21 -2.96 -5.89 -1.82
CA ARG A 21 -3.42 -5.24 -0.58
C ARG A 21 -2.59 -5.71 0.61
N VAL A 22 -2.36 -4.83 1.59
CA VAL A 22 -1.82 -5.25 2.89
C VAL A 22 -2.89 -5.97 3.71
N ALA A 23 -2.46 -6.82 4.64
CA ALA A 23 -3.37 -7.52 5.53
C ALA A 23 -4.16 -6.53 6.41
N GLU A 24 -5.43 -6.84 6.63
CA GLU A 24 -6.27 -6.09 7.58
C GLU A 24 -5.90 -6.49 9.01
N THR A 25 -5.85 -5.52 9.91
CA THR A 25 -5.50 -5.71 11.32
C THR A 25 -6.67 -5.44 12.27
N LEU A 26 -7.73 -4.78 11.79
CA LEU A 26 -8.93 -4.53 12.57
C LEU A 26 -9.86 -5.77 12.56
N PRO A 27 -10.48 -6.12 13.69
CA PRO A 27 -11.53 -7.15 13.73
C PRO A 27 -12.75 -6.77 12.89
N ASP A 28 -13.45 -7.78 12.35
CA ASP A 28 -14.61 -7.56 11.48
C ASP A 28 -15.71 -6.69 12.12
N GLY A 29 -16.00 -6.90 13.41
CA GLY A 29 -16.98 -6.08 14.13
C GLY A 29 -16.59 -4.60 14.29
N VAL A 30 -15.31 -4.26 14.16
CA VAL A 30 -14.85 -2.86 14.10
C VAL A 30 -15.05 -2.31 12.68
N LEU A 31 -14.71 -3.09 11.65
CA LEU A 31 -14.90 -2.71 10.25
C LEU A 31 -16.37 -2.45 9.92
N GLU A 32 -17.28 -3.31 10.42
CA GLU A 32 -18.73 -3.14 10.29
C GLU A 32 -19.20 -1.81 10.89
N LYS A 33 -18.77 -1.49 12.12
CA LYS A 33 -19.11 -0.22 12.81
C LYS A 33 -18.58 0.99 12.06
N MET A 34 -17.41 0.87 11.42
CA MET A 34 -16.82 1.92 10.59
C MET A 34 -17.50 2.04 9.23
N LYS A 35 -18.42 1.14 8.88
CA LYS A 35 -18.99 1.01 7.53
C LYS A 35 -17.89 0.91 6.47
N ALA A 36 -16.83 0.17 6.79
CA ALA A 36 -15.74 -0.06 5.86
C ALA A 36 -16.30 -0.80 4.63
N PRO A 37 -15.92 -0.41 3.41
CA PRO A 37 -16.31 -1.15 2.23
C PRO A 37 -15.75 -2.58 2.28
N SER A 38 -16.46 -3.51 1.66
CA SER A 38 -15.97 -4.87 1.44
C SER A 38 -14.60 -4.84 0.77
N LYS A 39 -13.73 -5.75 1.18
CA LYS A 39 -12.41 -5.88 0.56
C LYS A 39 -12.59 -6.40 -0.88
N ASP A 40 -11.68 -5.99 -1.75
CA ASP A 40 -11.64 -6.41 -3.14
C ASP A 40 -11.01 -7.82 -3.20
N GLU A 41 -11.85 -8.85 -3.38
CA GLU A 41 -11.39 -10.25 -3.34
C GLU A 41 -10.49 -10.63 -4.52
N ASP A 42 -10.56 -9.87 -5.62
CA ASP A 42 -9.69 -10.04 -6.78
C ASP A 42 -8.27 -9.50 -6.54
N VAL A 43 -8.07 -8.75 -5.45
CA VAL A 43 -6.76 -8.19 -5.08
C VAL A 43 -6.13 -9.05 -3.98
N PRO A 44 -5.06 -9.81 -4.29
CA PRO A 44 -4.43 -10.68 -3.31
C PRO A 44 -3.72 -9.90 -2.19
N VAL A 45 -3.62 -10.54 -1.02
CA VAL A 45 -2.87 -10.00 0.12
C VAL A 45 -1.38 -10.25 -0.09
N ILE A 46 -0.57 -9.20 0.00
CA ILE A 46 0.90 -9.31 -0.11
C ILE A 46 1.51 -9.78 1.21
N ARG A 47 2.48 -10.70 1.12
CA ARG A 47 3.40 -11.01 2.22
C ARG A 47 4.66 -10.14 2.14
N PRO A 48 5.26 -9.73 3.27
CA PRO A 48 6.44 -8.86 3.29
C PRO A 48 7.55 -9.29 2.34
N GLU A 49 7.86 -10.59 2.27
CA GLU A 49 8.98 -11.14 1.49
C GLU A 49 8.82 -10.93 -0.02
N GLN A 50 7.57 -10.82 -0.49
CA GLN A 50 7.26 -10.63 -1.91
C GLN A 50 7.66 -9.23 -2.41
N LEU A 51 7.90 -8.26 -1.51
CA LEU A 51 8.44 -6.96 -1.93
C LEU A 51 9.76 -7.11 -2.70
N ALA A 52 10.56 -8.12 -2.39
CA ALA A 52 11.83 -8.29 -3.07
C ALA A 52 11.71 -8.76 -4.53
N GLU A 53 10.53 -9.27 -4.93
CA GLU A 53 10.24 -9.75 -6.29
C GLU A 53 10.03 -8.60 -7.28
N ALA A 54 9.57 -7.43 -6.81
CA ALA A 54 9.29 -6.27 -7.66
C ALA A 54 10.51 -5.36 -7.83
N ASP A 55 10.68 -4.76 -9.00
CA ASP A 55 11.79 -3.83 -9.26
C ASP A 55 11.54 -2.41 -8.74
N GLY A 56 10.28 -2.06 -8.45
CA GLY A 56 9.89 -0.79 -7.87
C GLY A 56 8.48 -0.84 -7.28
N PHE A 57 8.11 0.19 -6.53
CA PHE A 57 6.89 0.20 -5.72
C PHE A 57 6.06 1.45 -5.93
N LEU A 58 4.74 1.29 -5.82
CA LEU A 58 3.79 2.39 -5.65
C LEU A 58 2.89 2.08 -4.46
N PHE A 59 3.08 2.80 -3.35
CA PHE A 59 2.30 2.58 -2.13
C PHE A 59 1.13 3.55 -2.04
N GLY A 60 -0.07 3.00 -1.84
CA GLY A 60 -1.31 3.76 -1.74
C GLY A 60 -1.84 3.79 -0.32
N PHE A 61 -1.97 4.98 0.26
CA PHE A 61 -2.41 5.12 1.66
C PHE A 61 -3.70 5.93 1.79
N PRO A 62 -4.71 5.42 2.53
CA PRO A 62 -5.75 6.27 3.06
C PRO A 62 -5.23 7.04 4.29
N SER A 63 -5.36 8.36 4.28
CA SER A 63 -4.90 9.23 5.37
C SER A 63 -5.60 8.90 6.69
N ARG A 64 -4.80 8.73 7.75
CA ARG A 64 -5.23 8.66 9.14
C ARG A 64 -4.47 9.72 9.92
N PHE A 65 -5.10 10.88 10.10
CA PHE A 65 -4.47 12.06 10.74
C PHE A 65 -3.16 12.50 10.04
N GLY A 66 -3.13 12.39 8.71
CA GLY A 66 -1.94 12.68 7.93
C GLY A 66 -0.97 11.50 7.79
N MET A 67 -1.13 10.41 8.56
CA MET A 67 -0.26 9.24 8.49
C MET A 67 -0.88 8.08 7.69
N MET A 68 -0.07 7.07 7.37
CA MET A 68 -0.55 5.79 6.84
C MET A 68 -1.45 5.06 7.86
N GLY A 69 -2.29 4.14 7.38
CA GLY A 69 -3.03 3.24 8.26
C GLY A 69 -2.11 2.31 9.05
N ALA A 70 -2.51 1.93 10.27
CA ALA A 70 -1.74 1.02 11.13
C ALA A 70 -1.46 -0.35 10.48
N GLN A 71 -2.30 -0.77 9.53
CA GLN A 71 -2.10 -1.95 8.70
C GLN A 71 -0.78 -1.90 7.92
N PHE A 72 -0.42 -0.73 7.38
CA PHE A 72 0.85 -0.55 6.66
C PHE A 72 2.04 -0.48 7.61
N LEU A 73 1.89 0.13 8.79
CA LEU A 73 2.94 0.09 9.80
C LEU A 73 3.29 -1.36 10.17
N ALA A 74 2.28 -2.17 10.49
CA ALA A 74 2.47 -3.59 10.80
C ALA A 74 3.10 -4.37 9.64
N PHE A 75 2.68 -4.07 8.39
CA PHE A 75 3.29 -4.67 7.21
C PHE A 75 4.78 -4.34 7.07
N PHE A 76 5.17 -3.07 7.25
CA PHE A 76 6.57 -2.65 7.17
C PHE A 76 7.41 -3.15 8.35
N GLU A 77 6.86 -3.23 9.56
CA GLU A 77 7.55 -3.84 10.71
C GLU A 77 7.90 -5.31 10.45
N ALA A 78 7.06 -6.02 9.70
CA ALA A 78 7.31 -7.40 9.29
C ALA A 78 8.37 -7.54 8.16
N THR A 79 8.95 -6.44 7.66
CA THR A 79 10.01 -6.46 6.63
C THR A 79 11.44 -6.50 7.19
N HIS A 80 11.63 -6.72 8.50
CA HIS A 80 12.96 -6.67 9.13
C HIS A 80 14.02 -7.54 8.42
N GLY A 81 13.67 -8.77 8.03
CA GLY A 81 14.62 -9.65 7.31
C GLY A 81 15.02 -9.12 5.94
N LEU A 82 14.15 -8.38 5.25
CA LEU A 82 14.48 -7.70 3.99
C LEU A 82 15.38 -6.49 4.20
N TRP A 83 15.17 -5.76 5.30
CA TRP A 83 16.01 -4.63 5.70
C TRP A 83 17.42 -5.09 6.08
N GLU A 84 17.54 -6.12 6.90
CA GLU A 84 18.83 -6.68 7.34
C GLU A 84 19.67 -7.13 6.14
N SER A 85 19.03 -7.78 5.17
CA SER A 85 19.67 -8.26 3.94
C SER A 85 19.76 -7.21 2.82
N GLN A 86 19.31 -5.96 3.06
CA GLN A 86 19.30 -4.87 2.09
C GLN A 86 18.59 -5.20 0.76
N ARG A 87 17.65 -6.16 0.74
CA ARG A 87 17.03 -6.66 -0.50
C ARG A 87 16.14 -5.66 -1.22
N LEU A 88 15.76 -4.57 -0.54
CA LEU A 88 14.99 -3.48 -1.13
C LEU A 88 15.84 -2.26 -1.50
N ALA A 89 17.15 -2.29 -1.21
CA ALA A 89 18.03 -1.17 -1.49
C ALA A 89 18.13 -0.88 -3.00
N GLY A 90 18.03 0.40 -3.37
CA GLY A 90 18.10 0.85 -4.76
C GLY A 90 16.82 0.70 -5.59
N LYS A 91 15.79 0.00 -5.07
CA LYS A 91 14.49 -0.11 -5.75
C LYS A 91 13.69 1.20 -5.59
N PRO A 92 13.26 1.88 -6.67
CA PRO A 92 12.48 3.10 -6.56
C PRO A 92 11.11 2.84 -5.93
N ALA A 93 10.62 3.82 -5.17
CA ALA A 93 9.29 3.81 -4.58
C ALA A 93 8.61 5.15 -4.80
N GLY A 94 7.33 5.12 -5.19
CA GLY A 94 6.43 6.27 -5.18
C GLY A 94 5.28 6.04 -4.20
N VAL A 95 4.62 7.12 -3.82
CA VAL A 95 3.47 7.09 -2.92
C VAL A 95 2.31 7.87 -3.53
N PHE A 96 1.09 7.43 -3.23
CA PHE A 96 -0.12 8.17 -3.56
C PHE A 96 -1.10 8.10 -2.39
N TRP A 97 -1.87 9.16 -2.22
CA TRP A 97 -2.59 9.40 -0.96
C TRP A 97 -4.05 9.75 -1.21
N SER A 98 -4.94 9.30 -0.33
CA SER A 98 -6.32 9.81 -0.27
C SER A 98 -6.60 10.47 1.07
N THR A 99 -7.31 11.59 1.05
CA THR A 99 -7.78 12.30 2.25
C THR A 99 -9.28 12.52 2.20
N GLY A 100 -9.91 12.71 3.36
CA GLY A 100 -11.34 13.02 3.44
C GLY A 100 -11.69 14.45 3.02
N PHE A 101 -10.73 15.37 3.05
CA PHE A 101 -10.89 16.78 2.70
C PHE A 101 -9.56 17.43 2.31
N HIS A 102 -9.62 18.60 1.67
CA HIS A 102 -8.45 19.41 1.32
C HIS A 102 -7.68 19.86 2.55
N GLY A 103 -6.36 19.73 2.55
CA GLY A 103 -5.54 20.02 3.74
C GLY A 103 -5.60 18.95 4.84
N GLY A 104 -6.30 17.83 4.62
CA GLY A 104 -6.38 16.69 5.55
C GLY A 104 -5.11 15.82 5.61
N GLY A 105 -3.94 16.45 5.49
CA GLY A 105 -2.64 15.78 5.44
C GLY A 105 -2.29 15.17 4.08
N GLN A 106 -2.66 15.83 2.98
CA GLN A 106 -2.32 15.39 1.62
C GLN A 106 -0.80 15.42 1.36
N GLU A 107 -0.09 16.35 2.01
CA GLU A 107 1.32 16.65 1.79
C GLU A 107 2.21 16.35 3.01
N ASN A 108 1.63 16.26 4.21
CA ASN A 108 2.39 16.19 5.48
C ASN A 108 3.19 14.89 5.69
N SER A 109 2.86 13.81 4.99
CA SER A 109 3.55 12.51 5.14
C SER A 109 3.85 11.86 3.80
N ALA A 110 3.96 12.68 2.75
CA ALA A 110 4.55 12.28 1.48
C ALA A 110 6.09 12.32 1.57
#